data_AF-A0A7J5EIA7-F1
#
_entry.id   AF-A0A7J5EIA7-F1
#
_cell.length_a   1.000
_cell.length_b   1.000
_cell.length_c   1.000
_cell.angle_alpha   90.00
_cell.angle_beta   90.00
_cell.angle_gamma   90.00
#
_symmetry.space_group_name_H-M   'P 1'
#
loop_
_entity.id
_entity.type
_entity.pdbx_description
1 polymer ?
#
loop_
_entity_poly.entity_id
_entity_poly.type
_entity_poly.pdbx_seq_one_letter_code
_entity_poly.pdbx_strand_id
1 'polypeptide(L)'
;MGAGLSDLHRHLDGSLRKATLEELAAHVGVSLPADIRFRAGMGLDGALACFRLTLSVLQTLEAVRRVAAEMCEDAAADDVTTLEVRFAPQLHGQPIGDVIDAALDGIAGRAGLVLCALYGEDPASVME
;
A
#
# COMPACT_ATOMS: atom_id res chain seq x y z
N MET A 1 -23.09 0.64 -21.39
CA MET A 1 -22.18 0.68 -20.22
C MET A 1 -20.82 1.05 -20.76
N GLY A 2 -20.23 2.17 -20.31
CA GLY A 2 -18.86 2.51 -20.70
C GLY A 2 -17.90 1.43 -20.23
N ALA A 3 -16.81 1.21 -20.96
CA ALA A 3 -15.74 0.35 -20.47
C ALA A 3 -15.17 0.98 -19.19
N GLY A 4 -15.13 0.23 -18.09
CA GLY A 4 -14.57 0.72 -16.83
C GLY A 4 -13.08 1.04 -16.95
N LEU A 5 -12.56 1.80 -16.00
CA LEU A 5 -11.15 2.18 -15.97
C LEU A 5 -10.28 1.01 -15.48
N SER A 6 -8.99 1.06 -15.84
CA SER A 6 -7.98 0.13 -15.38
C SER A 6 -6.86 0.87 -14.66
N ASP A 7 -6.50 0.37 -13.48
CA ASP A 7 -5.35 0.83 -12.71
C ASP A 7 -4.47 -0.38 -12.38
N LEU A 8 -3.40 -0.53 -13.15
CA LEU A 8 -2.50 -1.68 -13.09
C LEU A 8 -1.22 -1.38 -12.28
N HIS A 9 -1.17 -0.24 -11.59
CA HIS A 9 0.01 0.17 -10.85
C HIS A 9 -0.38 1.03 -9.65
N ARG A 10 -1.00 0.40 -8.65
CA ARG A 10 -1.30 1.09 -7.38
C ARG A 10 -0.56 0.50 -6.20
N HIS A 11 0.22 1.34 -5.55
CA HIS A 11 1.02 0.96 -4.38
C HIS A 11 0.17 0.93 -3.11
N LEU A 12 0.15 -0.20 -2.40
CA LEU A 12 -0.57 -0.35 -1.12
C LEU A 12 -0.12 0.73 -0.11
N ASP A 13 1.19 0.85 0.04
CA ASP A 13 1.91 1.78 0.93
C ASP A 13 1.96 3.21 0.38
N GLY A 14 1.43 3.47 -0.81
CA GLY A 14 1.39 4.79 -1.44
C GLY A 14 -0.01 5.40 -1.58
N SER A 15 -1.07 4.66 -1.25
CA SER A 15 -2.46 5.06 -1.55
C SER A 15 -3.42 4.89 -0.36
N LEU A 16 -2.93 5.07 0.86
CA LEU A 16 -3.76 5.11 2.06
C LEU A 16 -4.68 6.34 2.03
N ARG A 17 -5.91 6.17 2.52
CA ARG A 17 -6.76 7.30 2.88
C ARG A 17 -6.08 8.13 3.96
N LYS A 18 -6.16 9.46 3.85
CA LYS A 18 -5.57 10.38 4.84
C LYS A 18 -6.05 10.09 6.27
N ALA A 19 -7.35 9.89 6.45
CA ALA A 19 -7.93 9.61 7.77
C ALA A 19 -7.39 8.30 8.37
N THR A 20 -7.28 7.24 7.56
CA THR A 20 -6.70 5.96 7.98
C THR A 20 -5.23 6.09 8.35
N LEU A 21 -4.44 6.82 7.55
CA LEU A 21 -3.04 7.11 7.87
C LEU A 21 -2.91 7.84 9.22
N GLU A 22 -3.72 8.87 9.46
CA GLU A 22 -3.72 9.62 10.73
C GLU A 22 -4.10 8.73 11.93
N GLU A 23 -5.11 7.88 11.78
CA GLU A 23 -5.56 6.95 12.81
C GLU A 23 -4.50 5.89 13.14
N LEU A 24 -3.90 5.28 12.12
CA LEU A 24 -2.84 4.28 12.30
C LEU A 24 -1.60 4.91 12.92
N ALA A 25 -1.21 6.11 12.46
CA ALA A 25 -0.07 6.84 13.01
C ALA A 25 -0.27 7.14 14.50
N ALA A 26 -1.48 7.56 14.90
CA ALA A 26 -1.81 7.79 16.31
C ALA A 26 -1.69 6.51 17.15
N HIS A 27 -2.12 5.36 16.62
CA HIS A 27 -2.01 4.07 17.32
C HIS A 27 -0.57 3.64 17.60
N VAL A 28 0.34 3.88 16.64
CA VAL A 28 1.75 3.47 16.76
C VAL A 28 2.67 4.59 17.28
N GLY A 29 2.11 5.75 17.64
CA GLY A 29 2.87 6.89 18.14
C GLY A 29 3.77 7.57 17.10
N VAL A 30 3.45 7.45 15.81
CA VAL A 30 4.17 8.10 14.72
C VAL A 30 3.63 9.51 14.51
N SER A 31 4.53 10.51 14.51
CA SER A 31 4.17 11.88 14.17
C SER A 31 4.19 12.09 12.66
N LEU A 32 3.06 12.52 12.10
CA LEU A 32 2.96 12.85 10.68
C LEU A 32 3.29 14.33 10.41
N PRO A 33 3.98 14.64 9.31
CA PRO A 33 4.11 16.03 8.87
C PRO A 33 2.75 16.59 8.45
N ALA A 34 2.60 17.92 8.48
CA ALA A 34 1.36 18.59 8.10
C ALA A 34 0.92 18.28 6.65
N ASP A 35 1.87 18.02 5.76
CA ASP A 35 1.60 17.56 4.40
C ASP A 35 2.55 16.41 4.03
N ILE A 36 1.99 15.20 3.89
CA ILE A 36 2.69 14.00 3.47
C ILE A 36 2.50 13.69 1.98
N ARG A 37 1.66 14.46 1.27
CA ARG A 37 1.26 14.14 -0.11
C ARG A 37 2.45 14.18 -1.06
N PHE A 38 2.44 13.24 -2.01
CA PHE A 38 3.32 13.26 -3.17
C PHE A 38 3.06 14.54 -3.97
N ARG A 39 4.14 15.18 -4.43
CA ARG A 39 4.08 16.42 -5.22
C ARG A 39 5.02 16.35 -6.41
N ALA A 40 4.59 16.96 -7.52
CA ALA A 40 5.41 17.06 -8.71
C ALA A 40 6.75 17.73 -8.39
N GLY A 41 7.85 17.20 -8.94
CA GLY A 41 9.19 17.75 -8.77
C GLY A 41 9.90 17.39 -7.46
N MET A 42 9.35 16.53 -6.61
CA MET A 42 10.01 16.13 -5.36
C MET A 42 11.26 15.24 -5.54
N GLY A 43 11.47 14.71 -6.75
CA GLY A 43 12.52 13.74 -7.04
C GLY A 43 12.27 12.38 -6.38
N LEU A 44 13.15 11.42 -6.67
CA LEU A 44 13.03 10.07 -6.14
C LEU A 44 13.18 10.04 -4.61
N ASP A 45 14.20 10.71 -4.07
CA ASP A 45 14.49 10.70 -2.63
C ASP A 45 13.34 11.29 -1.80
N GLY A 46 12.71 12.36 -2.31
CA GLY A 46 11.54 12.97 -1.67
C GLY A 46 10.34 12.03 -1.67
N ALA A 47 10.08 11.33 -2.78
CA ALA A 47 9.01 10.34 -2.85
C ALA A 47 9.27 9.15 -1.92
N LEU A 48 10.50 8.62 -1.89
CA LEU A 48 10.88 7.53 -0.99
C LEU A 48 10.80 7.93 0.49
N ALA A 49 11.00 9.22 0.83
CA ALA A 49 10.76 9.71 2.17
C ALA A 49 9.27 9.66 2.58
N CYS A 50 8.35 9.95 1.66
CA CYS A 50 6.91 9.78 1.90
C CYS A 50 6.57 8.30 2.10
N PHE A 51 7.08 7.40 1.25
CA PHE A 51 6.87 5.95 1.38
C PHE A 51 7.35 5.41 2.73
N ARG A 52 8.52 5.86 3.22
CA ARG A 52 9.02 5.43 4.54
C ARG A 52 8.05 5.77 5.68
N LEU A 53 7.36 6.91 5.60
CA LEU A 53 6.39 7.31 6.61
C LEU A 53 5.09 6.52 6.52
N THR A 54 4.52 6.36 5.32
CA THR A 54 3.29 5.58 5.13
C THR A 54 3.51 4.09 5.44
N LEU A 55 4.66 3.54 5.07
CA LEU A 55 5.04 2.17 5.42
C LEU A 55 5.16 1.96 6.94
N SER A 56 5.66 2.97 7.67
CA SER A 56 5.84 2.87 9.13
C SER A 56 4.55 2.60 9.91
N VAL A 57 3.38 2.93 9.33
CA VAL A 57 2.07 2.68 9.95
C VAL A 57 1.41 1.38 9.48
N LEU A 58 2.03 0.66 8.53
CA LEU A 58 1.54 -0.58 7.92
C LEU A 58 2.27 -1.84 8.43
N GLN A 59 2.74 -1.82 9.68
CA GLN A 59 3.57 -2.90 10.25
C GLN A 59 2.76 -4.05 10.91
N THR A 60 1.43 -4.02 10.81
CA THR A 60 0.53 -5.05 11.33
C THR A 60 -0.32 -5.65 10.23
N LEU A 61 -0.65 -6.94 10.36
CA LEU A 61 -1.52 -7.65 9.41
C LEU A 61 -2.90 -6.99 9.30
N GLU A 62 -3.43 -6.47 10.40
CA GLU A 62 -4.71 -5.76 10.42
C GLU A 62 -4.65 -4.46 9.59
N ALA A 63 -3.58 -3.68 9.72
CA ALA A 63 -3.40 -2.46 8.95
C ALA A 63 -3.28 -2.75 7.45
N VAL A 64 -2.52 -3.79 7.08
CA VAL A 64 -2.39 -4.25 5.69
C VAL A 64 -3.75 -4.67 5.12
N ARG A 65 -4.49 -5.53 5.85
CA ARG A 65 -5.83 -6.00 5.43
C ARG A 65 -6.80 -4.84 5.26
N ARG A 66 -6.84 -3.92 6.22
CA ARG A 66 -7.70 -2.73 6.18
C ARG A 66 -7.40 -1.87 4.96
N VAL A 67 -6.14 -1.49 4.76
CA VAL A 67 -5.77 -0.60 3.65
C VAL A 67 -6.00 -1.26 2.29
N ALA A 68 -5.77 -2.57 2.16
CA ALA A 68 -6.09 -3.30 0.94
C ALA A 68 -7.61 -3.29 0.63
N ALA A 69 -8.46 -3.42 1.67
CA ALA A 69 -9.91 -3.32 1.51
C ALA A 69 -10.37 -1.91 1.12
N GLU A 70 -9.87 -0.88 1.82
CA GLU A 70 -10.19 0.52 1.54
C GLU A 70 -9.78 0.91 0.11
N MET A 71 -8.62 0.42 -0.36
CA MET A 71 -8.13 0.67 -1.70
C MET A 71 -9.05 0.11 -2.80
N CYS A 72 -9.65 -1.06 -2.56
CA CYS A 72 -10.63 -1.63 -3.48
C CYS A 72 -11.96 -0.86 -3.47
N GLU A 73 -12.38 -0.36 -2.30
CA GLU A 73 -13.56 0.50 -2.20
C GLU A 73 -13.35 1.82 -2.96
N ASP A 74 -12.18 2.44 -2.81
CA ASP A 74 -11.83 3.69 -3.49
C ASP A 74 -11.74 3.48 -5.00
N ALA A 75 -11.14 2.36 -5.44
CA ALA A 75 -11.12 1.99 -6.86
C ALA A 75 -12.53 1.89 -7.47
N ALA A 76 -13.44 1.22 -6.77
CA ALA A 76 -14.82 1.08 -7.24
C ALA A 76 -15.54 2.43 -7.29
N ALA A 77 -15.28 3.33 -6.32
CA ALA A 77 -15.82 4.69 -6.31
C ALA A 77 -15.29 5.54 -7.49
N ASP A 78 -14.09 5.25 -7.97
CA ASP A 78 -13.44 5.90 -9.10
C ASP A 78 -13.74 5.22 -10.46
N ASP A 79 -14.74 4.34 -10.55
CA ASP A 79 -15.10 3.55 -11.75
C ASP A 79 -13.95 2.66 -12.29
N VAL A 80 -12.98 2.30 -11.43
CA VAL A 80 -11.91 1.36 -11.75
C VAL A 80 -12.44 -0.07 -11.60
N THR A 81 -12.49 -0.79 -12.71
CA THR A 81 -13.02 -2.16 -12.78
C THR A 81 -11.93 -3.22 -12.88
N THR A 82 -10.70 -2.82 -13.22
CA THR A 82 -9.52 -3.68 -13.22
C THR A 82 -8.45 -3.02 -12.36
N LEU A 83 -8.13 -3.63 -11.22
CA LEU A 83 -7.15 -3.14 -10.26
C LEU A 83 -6.04 -4.16 -10.05
N GLU A 84 -4.78 -3.72 -10.12
CA GLU A 84 -3.62 -4.44 -9.58
C GLU A 84 -3.00 -3.64 -8.44
N VAL A 85 -3.15 -4.15 -7.22
CA VAL A 85 -2.48 -3.64 -6.02
C VAL A 85 -1.08 -4.21 -5.97
N ARG A 86 -0.09 -3.39 -5.63
CA ARG A 86 1.30 -3.81 -5.55
C ARG A 86 2.01 -3.30 -4.33
N PHE A 87 2.92 -4.10 -3.79
CA PHE A 87 3.69 -3.75 -2.61
C PHE A 87 4.85 -4.73 -2.38
N ALA A 88 5.79 -4.36 -1.53
CA ALA A 88 6.93 -5.19 -1.12
C ALA A 88 6.64 -5.81 0.26
N PRO A 89 6.16 -7.07 0.34
CA PRO A 89 5.69 -7.66 1.60
C PRO A 89 6.78 -7.77 2.67
N GLN A 90 8.05 -7.91 2.27
CA GLN A 90 9.19 -7.97 3.18
C GLN A 90 9.40 -6.68 4.01
N LEU A 91 8.73 -5.58 3.64
CA LEU A 91 8.83 -4.30 4.34
C LEU A 91 7.83 -4.13 5.50
N HIS A 92 6.98 -5.13 5.77
CA HIS A 92 5.86 -5.01 6.72
C HIS A 92 6.12 -5.60 8.10
N GLY A 93 7.36 -6.01 8.41
CA GLY A 93 7.78 -6.42 9.77
C GLY A 93 7.09 -7.68 10.32
N GLN A 94 6.36 -8.40 9.48
CA GLN A 94 5.68 -9.67 9.77
C GLN A 94 6.15 -10.74 8.77
N PRO A 95 5.91 -12.04 9.02
CA PRO A 95 6.22 -13.08 8.05
C PRO A 95 5.59 -12.78 6.68
N ILE A 96 6.36 -12.91 5.60
CA ILE A 96 5.93 -12.51 4.25
C ILE A 96 4.60 -13.18 3.86
N GLY A 97 4.46 -14.48 4.13
CA GLY A 97 3.22 -15.21 3.86
C GLY A 97 2.00 -14.59 4.54
N ASP A 98 2.11 -14.27 5.83
CA ASP A 98 1.02 -13.68 6.59
C ASP A 98 0.64 -12.28 6.07
N VAL A 99 1.62 -11.50 5.63
CA VAL A 99 1.39 -10.18 5.02
C VAL A 99 0.66 -10.31 3.69
N ILE A 100 1.07 -11.27 2.86
CA ILE A 100 0.41 -11.57 1.58
C ILE A 100 -1.04 -12.01 1.84
N ASP A 101 -1.25 -12.93 2.78
CA ASP A 101 -2.59 -13.40 3.17
C ASP A 101 -3.46 -12.26 3.68
N ALA A 102 -2.92 -11.36 4.51
CA ALA A 102 -3.63 -10.18 4.98
C ALA A 102 -4.05 -9.25 3.83
N ALA A 103 -3.18 -9.02 2.85
CA ALA A 103 -3.51 -8.24 1.66
C ALA A 103 -4.58 -8.94 0.81
N LEU A 104 -4.45 -10.25 0.59
CA LEU A 104 -5.43 -11.07 -0.15
C LEU A 104 -6.82 -11.06 0.52
N ASP A 105 -6.86 -11.19 1.85
CA ASP A 105 -8.09 -11.07 2.64
C ASP A 105 -8.74 -9.70 2.45
N GLY A 106 -7.94 -8.63 2.45
CA GLY A 106 -8.45 -7.26 2.30
C GLY A 106 -9.00 -6.99 0.90
N ILE A 107 -8.28 -7.39 -0.15
CA ILE A 107 -8.77 -7.23 -1.53
C ILE A 107 -9.99 -8.12 -1.80
N ALA A 108 -10.09 -9.28 -1.14
CA ALA A 108 -11.24 -10.20 -1.21
C ALA A 108 -11.65 -10.54 -2.66
N GLY A 109 -10.66 -10.76 -3.53
CA GLY A 109 -10.87 -11.09 -4.96
C GLY A 109 -11.29 -9.92 -5.85
N ARG A 110 -11.31 -8.67 -5.34
CA ARG A 110 -11.66 -7.47 -6.12
C ARG A 110 -10.50 -6.89 -6.93
N ALA A 111 -9.28 -7.36 -6.70
CA ALA A 111 -8.06 -6.89 -7.34
C ALA A 111 -7.06 -8.04 -7.56
N GLY A 112 -6.15 -7.86 -8.50
CA GLY A 112 -4.90 -8.62 -8.58
C GLY A 112 -3.88 -8.10 -7.56
N LEU A 113 -2.93 -8.97 -7.17
CA LEU A 113 -1.84 -8.63 -6.26
C LEU A 113 -0.49 -8.84 -6.95
N VAL A 114 0.37 -7.83 -6.93
CA VAL A 114 1.73 -7.86 -7.51
C VAL A 114 2.76 -7.69 -6.40
N LEU A 115 3.58 -8.71 -6.18
CA LEU A 115 4.64 -8.68 -5.18
C LEU A 115 5.88 -8.00 -5.76
N CYS A 116 6.40 -6.99 -5.07
CA CYS A 116 7.53 -6.20 -5.51
C CYS A 116 8.82 -6.61 -4.79
N ALA A 117 9.86 -6.94 -5.56
CA ALA A 117 11.24 -6.91 -5.08
C ALA A 117 11.81 -5.50 -5.23
N LEU A 118 12.68 -5.10 -4.30
CA LEU A 118 13.32 -3.79 -4.35
C LEU A 118 14.67 -3.87 -5.06
N TYR A 119 14.92 -2.88 -5.91
CA TYR A 119 16.22 -2.74 -6.54
C TYR A 119 17.31 -2.49 -5.49
N GLY A 120 18.37 -3.30 -5.52
CA GLY A 120 19.49 -3.22 -4.58
C GLY A 120 19.36 -4.13 -3.36
N GLU A 121 18.21 -4.79 -3.16
CA GLU A 121 18.05 -5.88 -2.18
C GLU A 121 18.42 -7.23 -2.80
N ASP A 122 18.73 -8.21 -1.95
CA ASP A 122 18.89 -9.60 -2.39
C ASP A 122 17.56 -10.11 -2.95
N PRO A 123 17.51 -10.66 -4.18
CA PRO A 123 16.29 -11.25 -4.74
C PRO A 123 15.65 -12.34 -3.87
N ALA A 124 16.41 -12.99 -2.98
CA ALA A 124 15.87 -13.98 -2.04
C ALA A 124 14.96 -13.34 -0.96
N SER A 125 15.12 -12.04 -0.68
CA SER A 125 14.37 -11.32 0.36
C SER A 125 12.86 -11.28 0.17
N VAL A 126 12.34 -11.57 -1.02
CA VAL A 126 10.89 -11.64 -1.29
C VAL A 126 10.33 -13.06 -1.19
N MET A 127 11.17 -14.06 -0.91
CA MET A 127 10.81 -15.47 -0.87
C MET A 127 11.03 -16.14 0.50
N GLU A 128 11.70 -15.45 1.43
CA GLU A 128 12.05 -15.94 2.78
C GLU A 128 11.08 -15.41 3.85
#